data_AF-A0A383AGW2-F1
#
_entry.id   AF-A0A383AGW2-F1
#
_cell.length_a   1.000
_cell.length_b   1.000
_cell.length_c   1.000
_cell.angle_alpha   90.00
_cell.angle_beta   90.00
_cell.angle_gamma   90.00
#
_symmetry.space_group_name_H-M   'P 1'
#
loop_
_entity.id
_entity.type
_entity.pdbx_description
1 polymer ?
#
loop_
_entity_poly.entity_id
_entity_poly.type
_entity_poly.pdbx_seq_one_letter_code
_entity_poly.pdbx_strand_id
1 'polypeptide(L)'
;EHFEATLAMHTGSTTVPLPSMGSWLSHALGTFNPNLPSYMLLAKDMPYAGAQNWDSNFLPAQHQGVRLVPGPKPIPNLSSPAKSVHLRELEERMLRDFNQMHAGRKDYDPSLLARMGSFETAKGMMEFAPEAMDVASESSATRSLYGLGRKDNQSFAWQCLVARRLSQRGVRVVELFHAGSDLEKNWDNHEDVGKLSGLSRQVDQPIAALIQDLKGLGMLDDTLVVIATEFGRTPYERKPDHQGRNHLKDV
;
A
#
# COMPACT_ATOMS: atom_id res chain seq x y z
N GLU A 1 6.26 -8.78 20.85
CA GLU A 1 6.83 -7.54 20.33
C GLU A 1 6.15 -7.17 19.01
N HIS A 2 6.01 -5.86 18.73
CA HIS A 2 5.26 -5.40 17.55
C HIS A 2 5.92 -5.81 16.23
N PHE A 3 7.26 -5.82 16.16
CA PHE A 3 8.00 -6.19 14.96
C PHE A 3 7.64 -7.59 14.45
N GLU A 4 7.77 -8.61 15.29
CA GLU A 4 7.56 -10.01 14.94
C GLU A 4 6.11 -10.30 14.61
N ALA A 5 5.17 -9.66 15.33
CA ALA A 5 3.76 -9.85 15.07
C ALA A 5 3.30 -9.18 13.78
N THR A 6 3.77 -7.96 13.48
CA THR A 6 3.52 -7.31 12.20
C THR A 6 4.11 -8.15 11.07
N LEU A 7 5.34 -8.65 11.22
CA LEU A 7 5.96 -9.52 10.22
C LEU A 7 5.16 -10.82 10.02
N ALA A 8 4.69 -11.45 11.10
CA ALA A 8 3.93 -12.69 11.03
C ALA A 8 2.55 -12.50 10.39
N MET A 9 1.88 -11.38 10.66
CA MET A 9 0.60 -11.05 10.03
C MET A 9 0.71 -10.97 8.50
N HIS A 10 1.80 -10.40 7.98
CA HIS A 10 1.97 -10.19 6.55
C HIS A 10 2.66 -11.36 5.85
N THR A 11 3.58 -12.06 6.51
CA THR A 11 4.46 -13.06 5.88
C THR A 11 4.27 -14.48 6.40
N GLY A 12 3.50 -14.66 7.47
CA GLY A 12 3.36 -15.95 8.18
C GLY A 12 4.59 -16.36 8.99
N SER A 13 5.59 -15.48 9.13
CA SER A 13 6.85 -15.75 9.84
C SER A 13 7.17 -14.63 10.83
N THR A 14 7.65 -15.01 12.02
CA THR A 14 8.08 -14.08 13.08
C THR A 14 9.56 -13.71 13.02
N THR A 15 10.35 -14.36 12.15
CA THR A 15 11.82 -14.27 12.18
C THR A 15 12.43 -13.97 10.82
N VAL A 16 12.13 -14.79 9.82
CA VAL A 16 12.64 -14.64 8.45
C VAL A 16 11.55 -14.01 7.59
N PRO A 17 11.80 -12.88 6.91
CA PRO A 17 10.82 -12.31 6.01
C PRO A 17 10.58 -13.27 4.83
N LEU A 18 9.35 -13.78 4.75
CA LEU A 18 8.85 -14.54 3.60
C LEU A 18 8.09 -13.60 2.67
N PRO A 19 7.80 -13.98 1.42
CA PRO A 19 6.96 -13.17 0.55
C PRO A 19 5.65 -12.84 1.26
N SER A 20 5.26 -11.57 1.21
CA SER A 20 4.04 -11.09 1.85
C SER A 20 2.80 -11.79 1.27
N MET A 21 1.70 -11.79 2.02
CA MET A 21 0.40 -12.27 1.56
C MET A 21 -0.02 -11.58 0.26
N GLY A 22 0.18 -10.26 0.15
CA GLY A 22 -0.12 -9.52 -1.07
C GLY A 22 0.75 -9.95 -2.26
N SER A 23 2.02 -10.25 -2.03
CA SER A 23 2.92 -10.79 -3.06
C SER A 23 2.51 -12.19 -3.52
N TRP A 24 2.09 -13.07 -2.60
CA TRP A 24 1.57 -14.39 -2.95
C TRP A 24 0.29 -14.31 -3.78
N LEU A 25 -0.65 -13.45 -3.40
CA LEU A 25 -1.89 -13.24 -4.14
C LEU A 25 -1.62 -12.64 -5.53
N SER A 26 -0.71 -11.67 -5.61
CA SER A 26 -0.25 -11.09 -6.89
C SER A 26 0.36 -12.15 -7.81
N HIS A 27 1.22 -13.02 -7.27
CA HIS A 27 1.87 -14.09 -8.03
C HIS A 27 0.90 -15.19 -8.48
N ALA A 28 0.04 -15.65 -7.57
CA ALA A 28 -0.86 -16.76 -7.85
C ALA A 28 -2.03 -16.38 -8.79
N LEU A 29 -2.51 -15.14 -8.69
CA LEU A 29 -3.75 -14.74 -9.36
C LEU A 29 -3.56 -13.67 -10.45
N GLY A 30 -2.37 -13.08 -10.56
CA GLY A 30 -2.04 -12.07 -11.57
C GLY A 30 -2.74 -10.72 -11.37
N THR A 31 -2.75 -9.91 -12.43
CA THR A 31 -3.40 -8.58 -12.45
C THR A 31 -4.69 -8.60 -13.26
N PHE A 32 -5.67 -7.77 -12.89
CA PHE A 32 -6.79 -7.42 -13.77
C PHE A 32 -6.51 -6.16 -14.60
N ASN A 33 -5.42 -5.45 -14.30
CA ASN A 33 -5.01 -4.24 -14.99
C ASN A 33 -3.51 -4.29 -15.33
N PRO A 34 -3.13 -4.40 -16.61
CA PRO A 34 -1.71 -4.45 -17.00
C PRO A 34 -0.98 -3.11 -16.79
N ASN A 35 -1.71 -2.02 -16.56
CA ASN A 35 -1.15 -0.68 -16.38
C ASN A 35 -0.90 -0.31 -14.91
N LEU A 36 -1.34 -1.13 -13.95
CA LEU A 36 -1.11 -0.91 -12.52
C LEU A 36 -0.53 -2.19 -11.88
N PRO A 37 0.35 -2.06 -10.88
CA PRO A 37 0.79 -3.20 -10.08
C PRO A 37 -0.40 -3.94 -9.47
N SER A 38 -0.37 -5.27 -9.46
CA SER A 38 -1.44 -6.05 -8.84
C SER A 38 -1.53 -5.85 -7.33
N TYR A 39 -0.40 -5.51 -6.68
CA TYR A 39 -0.33 -5.28 -5.24
C TYR A 39 0.19 -3.87 -4.95
N MET A 40 -0.69 -3.07 -4.37
CA MET A 40 -0.39 -1.71 -3.94
C MET A 40 -0.78 -1.55 -2.48
N LEU A 41 -0.06 -0.70 -1.76
CA LEU A 41 -0.37 -0.40 -0.37
C LEU A 41 -0.32 1.09 -0.10
N LEU A 42 -1.11 1.56 0.85
CA LEU A 42 -1.12 2.93 1.33
C LEU A 42 -0.64 2.95 2.77
N ALA A 43 0.47 3.66 3.01
CA ALA A 43 1.06 3.77 4.33
C ALA A 43 1.70 5.15 4.49
N LYS A 44 1.08 6.02 5.30
CA LYS A 44 1.59 7.36 5.61
C LYS A 44 2.97 7.27 6.25
N ASP A 45 3.03 6.53 7.34
CA ASP A 45 4.24 6.29 8.11
C ASP A 45 4.70 4.85 7.90
N MET A 46 5.96 4.55 8.23
CA MET A 46 6.45 3.17 8.14
C MET A 46 5.88 2.35 9.31
N PRO A 47 5.26 1.19 9.04
CA PRO A 47 4.88 0.26 10.11
C PRO A 47 6.12 -0.42 10.70
N TYR A 48 5.94 -1.10 11.83
CA TYR A 48 6.93 -2.06 12.33
C TYR A 48 7.31 -3.08 11.25
N ALA A 49 8.53 -3.61 11.29
CA ALA A 49 9.14 -4.44 10.22
C ALA A 49 9.34 -3.75 8.84
N GLY A 50 8.78 -2.55 8.64
CA GLY A 50 9.04 -1.72 7.49
C GLY A 50 8.68 -2.39 6.16
N ALA A 51 9.56 -2.29 5.18
CA ALA A 51 9.28 -2.77 3.82
C ALA A 51 9.16 -4.29 3.71
N GLN A 52 9.63 -5.03 4.73
CA GLN A 52 9.51 -6.49 4.78
C GLN A 52 8.05 -6.96 4.78
N ASN A 53 7.11 -6.10 5.21
CA ASN A 53 5.69 -6.43 5.23
C ASN A 53 5.06 -6.60 3.83
N TRP A 54 5.69 -6.07 2.78
CA TRP A 54 5.17 -6.12 1.40
C TRP A 54 6.22 -6.55 0.38
N ASP A 55 7.28 -7.22 0.85
CA ASP A 55 8.35 -7.70 -0.01
C ASP A 55 7.93 -8.99 -0.76
N SER A 56 8.41 -9.15 -1.99
CA SER A 56 8.26 -10.38 -2.76
C SER A 56 9.30 -11.42 -2.39
N ASN A 57 10.41 -11.02 -1.75
CA ASN A 57 11.54 -11.89 -1.40
C ASN A 57 11.96 -12.77 -2.60
N PHE A 58 11.80 -14.09 -2.51
CA PHE A 58 12.18 -15.03 -3.57
C PHE A 58 11.16 -15.12 -4.72
N LEU A 59 9.99 -14.49 -4.62
CA LEU A 59 9.07 -14.33 -5.76
C LEU A 59 9.60 -13.24 -6.72
N PRO A 60 9.26 -13.31 -8.02
CA PRO A 60 9.66 -12.28 -8.98
C PRO A 60 9.29 -10.87 -8.52
N ALA A 61 10.21 -9.92 -8.70
CA ALA A 61 10.11 -8.55 -8.19
C ALA A 61 8.85 -7.79 -8.63
N GLN A 62 8.22 -8.17 -9.75
CA GLN A 62 6.94 -7.62 -10.21
C GLN A 62 5.78 -7.85 -9.24
N HIS A 63 5.92 -8.78 -8.29
CA HIS A 63 4.93 -9.07 -7.25
C HIS A 63 5.22 -8.36 -5.91
N GLN A 64 6.28 -7.54 -5.85
CA GLN A 64 6.55 -6.70 -4.70
C GLN A 64 5.48 -5.61 -4.56
N GLY A 65 5.03 -5.35 -3.33
CA GLY A 65 4.06 -4.31 -3.08
C GLY A 65 4.61 -2.92 -3.38
N VAL A 66 3.81 -2.11 -4.08
CA VAL A 66 4.17 -0.70 -4.34
C VAL A 66 3.53 0.21 -3.30
N ARG A 67 4.38 0.84 -2.47
CA ARG A 67 3.93 1.76 -1.43
C ARG A 67 3.60 3.14 -1.97
N LEU A 68 2.35 3.55 -1.73
CA LEU A 68 1.86 4.91 -1.85
C LEU A 68 1.99 5.63 -0.50
N VAL A 69 2.57 6.83 -0.52
CA VAL A 69 2.75 7.66 0.67
C VAL A 69 1.78 8.84 0.61
N PRO A 70 0.68 8.83 1.39
CA PRO A 70 -0.27 9.94 1.46
C PRO A 70 0.42 11.31 1.55
N GLY A 71 0.10 12.22 0.63
CA GLY A 71 0.71 13.54 0.51
C GLY A 71 0.60 14.13 -0.90
N PRO A 72 1.36 15.20 -1.22
CA PRO A 72 1.29 15.85 -2.53
C PRO A 72 1.93 15.04 -3.66
N LYS A 73 2.81 14.09 -3.34
CA LYS A 73 3.47 13.21 -4.31
C LYS A 73 3.40 11.76 -3.82
N PRO A 74 2.23 11.08 -3.96
CA PRO A 74 2.04 9.79 -3.32
C PRO A 74 2.85 8.65 -3.89
N ILE A 75 3.24 8.75 -5.17
CA ILE A 75 4.27 7.87 -5.74
C ILE A 75 5.59 8.65 -5.82
N PRO A 76 6.62 8.25 -5.05
CA PRO A 76 7.95 8.82 -5.21
C PRO A 76 8.48 8.60 -6.61
N ASN A 77 9.14 9.61 -7.19
CA ASN A 77 9.83 9.52 -8.49
C ASN A 77 8.95 9.11 -9.69
N LEU A 78 7.63 9.31 -9.62
CA LEU A 78 6.73 9.02 -10.74
C LEU A 78 6.99 9.92 -11.95
N SER A 79 7.52 11.12 -11.76
CA SER A 79 7.91 11.97 -12.88
C SER A 79 9.23 11.48 -13.45
N SER A 80 9.25 11.18 -14.76
CA SER A 80 10.51 10.95 -15.47
C SER A 80 11.48 12.13 -15.26
N PRO A 81 12.71 11.89 -14.80
CA PRO A 81 13.73 12.94 -14.73
C PRO A 81 14.25 13.32 -16.12
N ALA A 82 13.96 12.51 -17.14
CA ALA A 82 14.33 12.79 -18.52
C ALA A 82 13.33 13.77 -19.14
N LYS A 83 13.86 14.81 -19.79
CA LYS A 83 13.07 15.67 -20.68
C LYS A 83 12.42 14.81 -21.76
N SER A 84 11.24 15.18 -22.22
CA SER A 84 10.60 14.55 -23.38
C SER A 84 11.59 14.54 -24.54
N VAL A 85 12.04 13.35 -24.91
CA VAL A 85 13.02 13.14 -25.97
C VAL A 85 12.27 13.20 -27.29
N HIS A 86 12.77 13.92 -28.30
CA HIS A 86 12.14 13.90 -29.62
C HIS A 86 12.21 12.48 -30.20
N LEU A 87 11.19 12.07 -30.97
CA LEU A 87 11.08 10.72 -31.55
C LEU A 87 12.39 10.27 -32.23
N ARG A 88 13.04 11.17 -32.97
CA ARG A 88 14.32 10.92 -33.65
C ARG A 88 15.48 10.56 -32.71
N GLU A 89 15.57 11.21 -31.55
CA GLU A 89 16.60 10.90 -30.55
C GLU A 89 16.31 9.58 -29.82
N LEU A 90 15.04 9.20 -29.69
CA LEU A 90 14.63 7.88 -29.18
C LEU A 90 15.02 6.78 -30.19
N GLU A 91 14.73 6.98 -31.47
CA GLU A 91 15.11 6.07 -32.56
C GLU A 91 16.63 5.87 -32.62
N GLU A 92 17.42 6.94 -32.50
CA GLU A 92 18.89 6.87 -32.48
C GLU A 92 19.45 6.15 -31.25
N ARG A 93 18.76 6.21 -30.10
CA ARG A 93 19.11 5.43 -28.91
C ARG A 93 18.75 3.96 -29.07
N MET A 94 17.55 3.65 -29.55
CA MET A 94 17.14 2.27 -29.82
C MET A 94 18.05 1.60 -30.85
N LEU A 95 18.42 2.29 -31.93
CA LEU A 95 19.37 1.77 -32.92
C LEU A 95 20.75 1.51 -32.32
N ARG A 96 21.22 2.36 -31.41
CA ARG A 96 22.47 2.14 -30.67
C ARG A 96 22.39 0.92 -29.75
N ASP A 97 21.30 0.77 -29.02
CA ASP A 97 21.07 -0.36 -28.11
C ASP A 97 20.98 -1.68 -28.88
N PHE A 98 20.25 -1.69 -30.02
CA PHE A 98 20.19 -2.86 -30.91
C PHE A 98 21.56 -3.23 -31.49
N ASN A 99 22.34 -2.24 -31.92
CA ASN A 99 23.69 -2.48 -32.42
C ASN A 99 24.62 -3.05 -31.32
N GLN A 100 24.48 -2.60 -30.08
CA GLN A 100 25.24 -3.13 -28.94
C GLN A 100 24.78 -4.55 -28.53
N MET A 101 23.47 -4.83 -28.53
CA MET A 101 22.94 -6.18 -28.29
C MET A 101 23.38 -7.18 -29.37
N HIS A 102 23.47 -6.73 -30.64
CA HIS A 102 23.96 -7.56 -31.73
C HIS A 102 25.47 -7.83 -31.62
N ALA A 103 26.24 -6.88 -31.06
CA ALA A 103 27.68 -7.00 -30.89
C ALA A 103 28.12 -7.85 -29.68
N GLY A 104 27.20 -8.21 -28.76
CA GLY A 104 27.57 -8.76 -27.44
C GLY A 104 26.73 -9.94 -26.95
N ARG A 105 26.27 -10.84 -27.82
CA ARG A 105 25.47 -12.01 -27.37
C ARG A 105 26.25 -12.92 -26.40
N LYS A 106 25.96 -12.78 -25.12
CA LYS A 106 26.02 -13.85 -24.10
C LYS A 106 24.78 -13.77 -23.21
N ASP A 107 24.10 -14.91 -23.15
CA ASP A 107 23.16 -15.44 -22.16
C ASP A 107 21.93 -14.61 -21.76
N TYR A 108 20.77 -15.28 -21.86
CA TYR A 108 19.45 -14.80 -21.44
C TYR A 108 19.40 -14.73 -19.90
N ASP A 109 19.22 -13.53 -19.35
CA ASP A 109 19.07 -13.29 -17.91
C ASP A 109 17.58 -13.07 -17.55
N PRO A 110 16.97 -13.92 -16.70
CA PRO A 110 15.62 -13.71 -16.17
C PRO A 110 15.40 -12.35 -15.50
N SER A 111 16.45 -11.69 -15.02
CA SER A 111 16.39 -10.33 -14.45
C SER A 111 16.00 -9.26 -15.48
N LEU A 112 16.25 -9.52 -16.78
CA LEU A 112 16.05 -8.57 -17.86
C LEU A 112 14.57 -8.50 -18.29
N LEU A 113 13.88 -9.63 -18.33
CA LEU A 113 12.41 -9.68 -18.54
C LEU A 113 11.65 -9.04 -17.37
N ALA A 114 12.08 -9.29 -16.13
CA ALA A 114 11.51 -8.64 -14.95
C ALA A 114 11.70 -7.12 -14.98
N ARG A 115 12.85 -6.63 -15.48
CA ARG A 115 13.10 -5.20 -15.69
C ARG A 115 12.21 -4.60 -16.79
N MET A 116 12.02 -5.29 -17.91
CA MET A 116 11.15 -4.82 -19.00
C MET A 116 9.69 -4.68 -18.54
N GLY A 117 9.13 -5.69 -17.87
CA GLY A 117 7.78 -5.62 -17.30
C GLY A 117 7.64 -4.52 -16.24
N SER A 118 8.69 -4.27 -15.47
CA SER A 118 8.74 -3.16 -14.50
C SER A 118 8.68 -1.78 -15.17
N PHE A 119 9.31 -1.60 -16.35
CA PHE A 119 9.25 -0.33 -17.09
C PHE A 119 7.89 -0.08 -17.74
N GLU A 120 7.25 -1.11 -18.29
CA GLU A 120 5.90 -1.00 -18.85
C GLU A 120 4.87 -0.71 -17.76
N THR A 121 4.95 -1.42 -16.64
CA THR A 121 4.11 -1.15 -15.45
C THR A 121 4.37 0.26 -14.92
N ALA A 122 5.62 0.71 -14.83
CA ALA A 122 5.95 2.07 -14.42
C ALA A 122 5.37 3.13 -15.37
N LYS A 123 5.37 2.88 -16.68
CA LYS A 123 4.73 3.75 -17.66
C LYS A 123 3.21 3.82 -17.45
N GLY A 124 2.56 2.67 -17.24
CA GLY A 124 1.14 2.63 -16.87
C GLY A 124 0.86 3.39 -15.57
N MET A 125 1.69 3.20 -14.54
CA MET A 125 1.54 3.95 -13.28
C MET A 125 1.64 5.46 -13.48
N MET A 126 2.52 5.94 -14.35
CA MET A 126 2.63 7.38 -14.63
C MET A 126 1.35 7.98 -15.22
N GLU A 127 0.60 7.18 -15.97
CA GLU A 127 -0.64 7.60 -16.63
C GLU A 127 -1.87 7.41 -15.74
N PHE A 128 -2.04 6.22 -15.14
CA PHE A 128 -3.29 5.83 -14.47
C PHE A 128 -3.29 6.10 -12.96
N ALA A 129 -2.13 6.09 -12.31
CA ALA A 129 -2.07 6.24 -10.86
C ALA A 129 -2.43 7.66 -10.38
N PRO A 130 -2.07 8.77 -11.07
CA PRO A 130 -2.49 10.12 -10.69
C PRO A 130 -4.01 10.26 -10.63
N GLU A 131 -4.72 9.66 -11.58
CA GLU A 131 -6.18 9.67 -11.61
C GLU A 131 -6.76 8.91 -10.43
N ALA A 132 -6.19 7.76 -10.06
CA ALA A 132 -6.62 7.01 -8.88
C ALA A 132 -6.44 7.80 -7.57
N MET A 133 -5.43 8.68 -7.51
CA MET A 133 -5.14 9.53 -6.34
C MET A 133 -5.91 10.85 -6.31
N ASP A 134 -6.47 11.28 -7.43
CA ASP A 134 -7.25 12.52 -7.51
C ASP A 134 -8.66 12.34 -6.94
N VAL A 135 -8.74 12.45 -5.61
CA VAL A 135 -9.99 12.48 -4.85
C VAL A 135 -10.73 13.82 -4.98
N ALA A 136 -10.12 14.86 -5.55
CA ALA A 136 -10.79 16.16 -5.68
C ALA A 136 -11.93 16.09 -6.70
N SER A 137 -11.83 15.15 -7.65
CA SER A 137 -12.87 14.80 -8.63
C SER A 137 -14.13 14.17 -8.01
N GLU A 138 -14.07 13.73 -6.75
CA GLU A 138 -15.19 13.06 -6.09
C GLU A 138 -16.31 14.02 -5.67
N SER A 139 -17.54 13.49 -5.68
CA SER A 139 -18.73 14.26 -5.29
C SER A 139 -18.61 14.79 -3.85
N SER A 140 -19.35 15.85 -3.53
CA SER A 140 -19.44 16.31 -2.14
C SER A 140 -20.00 15.24 -1.22
N ALA A 141 -21.02 14.50 -1.68
CA ALA A 141 -21.63 13.41 -0.94
C ALA A 141 -20.62 12.30 -0.61
N THR A 142 -19.83 11.87 -1.60
CA THR A 142 -18.79 10.84 -1.40
C THR A 142 -17.74 11.33 -0.41
N ARG A 143 -17.25 12.56 -0.54
CA ARG A 143 -16.25 13.09 0.41
C ARG A 143 -16.81 13.19 1.82
N SER A 144 -18.06 13.65 1.97
CA SER A 144 -18.74 13.69 3.28
C SER A 144 -18.94 12.30 3.87
N LEU A 145 -19.25 11.28 3.05
CA LEU A 145 -19.38 9.90 3.49
C LEU A 145 -18.09 9.42 4.19
N TYR A 146 -16.93 9.62 3.56
CA TYR A 146 -15.64 9.23 4.13
C TYR A 146 -15.14 10.17 5.24
N GLY A 147 -15.73 11.36 5.43
CA GLY A 147 -15.20 12.37 6.35
C GLY A 147 -13.98 13.10 5.79
N LEU A 148 -13.83 13.14 4.45
CA LEU A 148 -12.67 13.68 3.76
C LEU A 148 -12.83 15.18 3.48
N GLY A 149 -11.90 15.98 4.01
CA GLY A 149 -11.83 17.41 3.70
C GLY A 149 -11.41 17.69 2.24
N ARG A 150 -11.79 18.84 1.68
CA ARG A 150 -11.49 19.19 0.26
C ARG A 150 -10.01 19.14 -0.13
N LYS A 151 -9.11 19.40 0.81
CA LYS A 151 -7.65 19.42 0.60
C LYS A 151 -6.92 18.28 1.31
N ASP A 152 -7.67 17.33 1.85
CA ASP A 152 -7.10 16.23 2.58
C ASP A 152 -6.55 15.19 1.61
N ASN A 153 -5.24 14.98 1.71
CA ASN A 153 -4.48 13.98 0.95
C ASN A 153 -3.61 13.11 1.85
N GLN A 154 -3.86 13.11 3.15
CA GLN A 154 -2.98 12.48 4.14
C GLN A 154 -3.70 11.58 5.13
N SER A 155 -4.99 11.80 5.36
CA SER A 155 -5.76 11.02 6.33
C SER A 155 -5.98 9.58 5.88
N PHE A 156 -6.41 8.75 6.83
CA PHE A 156 -6.88 7.41 6.53
C PHE A 156 -8.18 7.41 5.69
N ALA A 157 -8.99 8.47 5.81
CA ALA A 157 -10.11 8.76 4.90
C ALA A 157 -9.66 8.81 3.44
N TRP A 158 -8.56 9.54 3.18
CA TRP A 158 -7.98 9.61 1.85
C TRP A 158 -7.50 8.24 1.38
N GLN A 159 -6.82 7.49 2.26
CA GLN A 159 -6.35 6.14 1.93
C GLN A 159 -7.49 5.21 1.52
N CYS A 160 -8.59 5.19 2.28
CA CYS A 160 -9.76 4.37 1.99
C CYS A 160 -10.40 4.74 0.64
N LEU A 161 -10.54 6.05 0.35
CA LEU A 161 -11.13 6.51 -0.91
C LEU A 161 -10.24 6.17 -2.12
N VAL A 162 -8.92 6.32 -1.99
CA VAL A 162 -7.97 5.89 -3.02
C VAL A 162 -8.01 4.37 -3.18
N ALA A 163 -8.15 3.60 -2.09
CA ALA A 163 -8.28 2.16 -2.16
C ALA A 163 -9.46 1.74 -3.03
N ARG A 164 -10.64 2.34 -2.81
CA ARG A 164 -11.81 2.12 -3.66
C ARG A 164 -11.51 2.44 -5.12
N ARG A 165 -10.84 3.56 -5.40
CA ARG A 165 -10.47 3.99 -6.77
C ARG A 165 -9.47 3.06 -7.45
N LEU A 166 -8.55 2.46 -6.69
CA LEU A 166 -7.60 1.44 -7.17
C LEU A 166 -8.32 0.13 -7.47
N SER A 167 -9.23 -0.30 -6.59
CA SER A 167 -10.05 -1.50 -6.81
C SER A 167 -10.94 -1.35 -8.05
N GLN A 168 -11.55 -0.18 -8.27
CA GLN A 168 -12.30 0.13 -9.51
C GLN A 168 -11.46 0.03 -10.77
N ARG A 169 -10.14 0.26 -10.65
CA ARG A 169 -9.17 0.16 -11.74
C ARG A 169 -8.51 -1.22 -11.79
N GLY A 170 -9.05 -2.23 -11.13
CA GLY A 170 -8.58 -3.61 -11.24
C GLY A 170 -7.26 -3.91 -10.52
N VAL A 171 -6.85 -3.09 -9.54
CA VAL A 171 -5.78 -3.48 -8.62
C VAL A 171 -6.27 -4.65 -7.77
N ARG A 172 -5.52 -5.75 -7.77
CA ARG A 172 -5.92 -7.02 -7.15
C ARG A 172 -5.91 -6.97 -5.63
N VAL A 173 -4.84 -6.45 -5.06
CA VAL A 173 -4.60 -6.37 -3.63
C VAL A 173 -4.30 -4.92 -3.30
N VAL A 174 -5.14 -4.34 -2.45
CA VAL A 174 -4.93 -3.01 -1.88
C VAL A 174 -4.88 -3.14 -0.37
N GLU A 175 -3.75 -2.77 0.22
CA GLU A 175 -3.54 -2.84 1.67
C GLU A 175 -3.40 -1.45 2.28
N LEU A 176 -4.05 -1.21 3.42
CA LEU A 176 -4.08 0.10 4.08
C LEU A 176 -3.46 0.00 5.47
N PHE A 177 -2.46 0.83 5.75
CA PHE A 177 -1.82 0.93 7.05
C PHE A 177 -2.29 2.18 7.77
N HIS A 178 -2.93 1.98 8.93
CA HIS A 178 -3.25 3.06 9.86
C HIS A 178 -2.19 3.14 10.96
N ALA A 179 -1.55 4.31 11.06
CA ALA A 179 -0.42 4.60 11.93
C ALA A 179 0.88 3.83 11.58
N GLY A 180 2.01 4.39 12.01
CA GLY A 180 3.33 3.78 11.85
C GLY A 180 3.90 3.25 13.17
N SER A 181 5.22 3.13 13.25
CA SER A 181 5.94 2.73 14.46
C SER A 181 6.22 3.87 15.45
N ASP A 182 5.63 5.06 15.25
CA ASP A 182 5.75 6.21 16.15
C ASP A 182 4.84 6.00 17.37
N LEU A 183 5.42 5.74 18.54
CA LEU A 183 4.72 5.42 19.80
C LEU A 183 3.74 6.51 20.26
N GLU A 184 3.92 7.76 19.83
CA GLU A 184 2.98 8.83 20.18
C GLU A 184 1.75 8.89 19.28
N LYS A 185 1.78 8.19 18.15
CA LYS A 185 0.75 8.27 17.09
C LYS A 185 0.24 6.90 16.64
N ASN A 186 0.63 5.83 17.32
CA ASN A 186 0.26 4.47 16.97
C ASN A 186 -0.69 3.86 18.00
N TRP A 187 -1.06 2.61 17.77
CA TRP A 187 -1.97 1.89 18.66
C TRP A 187 -1.26 1.32 19.90
N ASP A 188 0.06 1.44 20.04
CA ASP A 188 0.82 0.88 21.16
C ASP A 188 0.79 1.77 22.41
N ASN A 189 -0.41 1.99 22.94
CA ASN A 189 -0.61 2.86 24.09
C ASN A 189 -0.46 2.08 25.39
N HIS A 190 0.65 2.29 26.10
CA HIS A 190 0.82 1.78 27.48
C HIS A 190 0.49 2.84 28.52
N GLU A 191 0.61 4.13 28.20
CA GLU A 191 0.49 5.21 29.21
C GLU A 191 -0.96 5.68 29.41
N ASP A 192 -1.72 5.83 28.32
CA ASP A 192 -3.07 6.39 28.35
C ASP A 192 -3.93 5.85 27.19
N VAL A 193 -4.98 5.09 27.54
CA VAL A 193 -5.96 4.56 26.58
C VAL A 193 -6.89 5.64 26.03
N GLY A 194 -7.01 6.80 26.68
CA GLY A 194 -7.79 7.94 26.21
C GLY A 194 -7.34 8.44 24.83
N LYS A 195 -6.03 8.37 24.56
CA LYS A 195 -5.44 8.66 23.24
C LYS A 195 -6.02 7.77 22.12
N LEU A 196 -6.49 6.54 22.43
CA LEU A 196 -7.07 5.62 21.44
C LEU A 196 -8.37 6.17 20.83
N SER A 197 -9.12 7.01 21.55
CA SER A 197 -10.35 7.62 21.02
C SER A 197 -10.09 8.44 19.75
N GLY A 198 -8.95 9.14 19.69
CA GLY A 198 -8.54 9.90 18.53
C GLY A 198 -8.19 9.01 17.34
N LEU A 199 -7.54 7.86 17.57
CA LEU A 199 -7.19 6.89 16.53
C LEU A 199 -8.44 6.15 16.02
N SER A 200 -9.32 5.74 16.93
CA SER A 200 -10.59 5.10 16.57
C SER A 200 -11.44 6.00 15.67
N ARG A 201 -11.55 7.30 15.97
CA ARG A 201 -12.27 8.25 15.12
C ARG A 201 -11.67 8.43 13.73
N GLN A 202 -10.35 8.26 13.59
CA GLN A 202 -9.67 8.37 12.29
C GLN A 202 -9.97 7.18 11.36
N VAL A 203 -10.32 6.01 11.91
CA VAL A 203 -10.58 4.80 11.11
C VAL A 203 -12.06 4.45 11.00
N ASP A 204 -12.87 4.75 12.02
CA ASP A 204 -14.26 4.31 12.12
C ASP A 204 -15.11 4.75 10.92
N GLN A 205 -15.20 6.07 10.68
CA GLN A 205 -15.98 6.61 9.57
C GLN A 205 -15.40 6.19 8.19
N PRO A 206 -14.09 6.31 7.90
CA PRO A 206 -13.53 5.88 6.62
C PRO A 206 -13.72 4.41 6.25
N ILE A 207 -13.61 3.50 7.22
CA ILE A 207 -13.80 2.06 6.98
C ILE A 207 -15.27 1.78 6.68
N ALA A 208 -16.19 2.33 7.48
CA ALA A 208 -17.61 2.19 7.25
C ALA A 208 -18.00 2.74 5.87
N ALA A 209 -17.47 3.91 5.50
CA ALA A 209 -17.65 4.54 4.20
C ALA A 209 -17.16 3.66 3.06
N LEU A 210 -15.95 3.09 3.17
CA LEU A 210 -15.39 2.20 2.14
C LEU A 210 -16.30 1.00 1.89
N ILE A 211 -16.75 0.32 2.95
CA ILE A 211 -17.63 -0.84 2.84
C ILE A 211 -18.96 -0.44 2.19
N GLN A 212 -19.54 0.69 2.62
CA GLN A 212 -20.80 1.19 2.06
C GLN A 212 -20.67 1.59 0.59
N ASP A 213 -19.56 2.23 0.22
CA ASP A 213 -19.27 2.68 -1.15
C ASP A 213 -19.05 1.48 -2.08
N LEU A 214 -18.25 0.48 -1.66
CA LEU A 214 -18.08 -0.78 -2.39
C LEU A 214 -19.42 -1.50 -2.59
N LYS A 215 -20.28 -1.51 -1.57
CA LYS A 215 -21.62 -2.10 -1.68
C LYS A 215 -22.50 -1.31 -2.66
N GLY A 216 -22.52 0.03 -2.56
CA GLY A 216 -23.30 0.89 -3.45
C GLY A 216 -22.88 0.81 -4.92
N LEU A 217 -21.61 0.48 -5.16
CA LEU A 217 -21.04 0.25 -6.50
C LEU A 217 -21.18 -1.19 -6.99
N GLY A 218 -21.77 -2.10 -6.19
CA GLY A 218 -21.87 -3.53 -6.53
C GLY A 218 -20.53 -4.27 -6.52
N MET A 219 -19.47 -3.68 -5.97
CA MET A 219 -18.13 -4.26 -5.93
C MET A 219 -17.93 -5.18 -4.72
N LEU A 220 -18.71 -5.01 -3.66
CA LEU A 220 -18.55 -5.79 -2.43
C LEU A 220 -18.84 -7.28 -2.64
N ASP A 221 -19.66 -7.63 -3.64
CA ASP A 221 -19.99 -9.03 -3.96
C ASP A 221 -18.77 -9.82 -4.46
N ASP A 222 -17.80 -9.13 -5.07
CA ASP A 222 -16.56 -9.71 -5.62
C ASP A 222 -15.29 -9.27 -4.86
N THR A 223 -15.44 -8.49 -3.78
CA THR A 223 -14.31 -7.94 -3.01
C THR A 223 -14.31 -8.46 -1.58
N LEU A 224 -13.24 -9.14 -1.18
CA LEU A 224 -12.99 -9.47 0.22
C LEU A 224 -12.38 -8.27 0.95
N VAL A 225 -13.08 -7.78 1.97
CA VAL A 225 -12.56 -6.75 2.89
C VAL A 225 -12.14 -7.40 4.20
N VAL A 226 -10.86 -7.27 4.56
CA VAL A 226 -10.30 -7.78 5.82
C VAL A 226 -9.86 -6.60 6.68
N ILE A 227 -10.32 -6.58 7.93
CA ILE A 227 -9.89 -5.63 8.95
C ILE A 227 -9.21 -6.42 10.05
N ALA A 228 -7.91 -6.21 10.24
CA ALA A 228 -7.10 -6.97 11.17
C ALA A 228 -5.99 -6.10 11.77
N THR A 229 -5.41 -6.58 12.86
CA THR A 229 -4.25 -6.02 13.56
C THR A 229 -3.34 -7.19 13.93
N GLU A 230 -2.07 -6.88 14.18
CA GLU A 230 -1.05 -7.85 14.55
C GLU A 230 -1.40 -8.63 15.84
N PHE A 231 -1.98 -7.96 16.84
CA PHE A 231 -2.52 -8.57 18.06
C PHE A 231 -3.37 -7.57 18.85
N GLY A 232 -4.17 -8.09 19.79
CA GLY A 232 -4.86 -7.29 20.80
C GLY A 232 -4.05 -7.12 22.09
N ARG A 233 -4.40 -6.10 22.88
CA ARG A 233 -3.91 -5.91 24.25
C ARG A 233 -5.05 -6.05 25.25
N THR A 234 -4.73 -6.43 26.49
CA THR A 234 -5.72 -6.48 27.56
C THR A 234 -5.97 -5.09 28.11
N PRO A 235 -7.19 -4.73 28.55
CA PRO A 235 -7.42 -3.45 29.23
C PRO A 235 -6.89 -3.43 30.66
N TYR A 236 -6.18 -4.48 31.10
CA TYR A 236 -5.69 -4.60 32.46
C TYR A 236 -4.41 -3.78 32.67
N GLU A 237 -4.32 -3.18 33.85
CA GLU A 237 -3.14 -2.50 34.36
C GLU A 237 -3.00 -2.78 35.87
N ARG A 238 -1.75 -2.95 36.34
CA ARG A 238 -1.43 -3.32 37.73
C ARG A 238 -1.67 -2.18 38.70
N LYS A 239 -1.41 -0.95 38.28
CA LYS A 239 -1.57 0.25 39.11
C LYS A 239 -3.00 0.78 38.99
N PRO A 240 -3.78 0.87 40.09
CA PRO A 240 -5.17 1.32 40.04
C PRO A 240 -5.40 2.69 39.37
N ASP A 241 -4.43 3.59 39.48
CA ASP A 241 -4.53 4.96 38.94
C ASP A 241 -3.86 5.14 37.57
N HIS A 242 -3.33 4.07 36.98
CA HIS A 242 -2.65 4.15 35.69
C HIS A 242 -3.67 4.00 34.55
N GLN A 243 -3.70 4.98 33.66
CA GLN A 243 -4.70 5.10 32.58
C GLN A 243 -4.38 4.23 31.36
N GLY A 244 -3.34 3.41 31.49
CA GLY A 244 -2.77 2.58 30.45
C GLY A 244 -3.46 1.24 30.22
N ARG A 245 -2.80 0.43 29.38
CA ARG A 245 -3.14 -0.98 29.14
C ARG A 245 -1.86 -1.79 28.96
N ASN A 246 -1.89 -3.07 29.31
CA ASN A 246 -0.68 -3.88 29.34
C ASN A 246 -0.81 -5.23 28.60
N HIS A 247 0.32 -5.93 28.49
CA HIS A 247 0.42 -7.28 27.92
C HIS A 247 -0.37 -8.30 28.75
N LEU A 248 -0.84 -9.38 28.10
CA LEU A 248 -1.42 -10.52 28.80
C LEU A 248 -0.31 -11.28 29.54
N LYS A 249 -0.27 -11.09 30.87
CA LYS A 249 0.59 -11.72 31.90
C LYS A 249 1.99 -11.15 32.11
N ASP A 250 2.16 -10.59 33.31
CA ASP A 250 3.06 -11.14 34.34
C ASP A 250 2.18 -11.83 35.42
N VAL A 251 1.77 -13.08 35.20
CA VAL A 251 1.13 -13.94 36.22
C VAL A 251 1.93 -15.22 36.35
#